data_AF-A0A3M0ZGP2-F1
#
_entry.id   AF-A0A3M0ZGP2-F1
#
_cell.length_a   1.000
_cell.length_b   1.000
_cell.length_c   1.000
_cell.angle_alpha   90.00
_cell.angle_beta   90.00
_cell.angle_gamma   90.00
#
_symmetry.space_group_name_H-M   'P 1'
#
loop_
_entity.id
_entity.type
_entity.pdbx_description
1 polymer ?
#
loop_
_entity_poly.entity_id
_entity_poly.type
_entity_poly.pdbx_seq_one_letter_code
_entity_poly.pdbx_strand_id
1 'polypeptide(L)' 'MRTFEYGSNLIHVHAYKSVLDGWALDVVAVIESRGGGPTVARSVTPGDQRFASFDDAIAAGKRMALEFIERAAG' A
#
# COMPACT_ATOMS: atom_id res chain seq x y z
N MET A 1 9.26 1.09 -4.99
CA MET A 1 8.09 0.21 -5.13
C MET A 1 8.48 -1.21 -4.74
N ARG A 2 7.59 -1.97 -4.11
CA ARG A 2 7.70 -3.44 -4.01
C ARG A 2 6.35 -4.07 -4.33
N THR A 3 6.39 -5.23 -4.97
CA THR A 3 5.19 -6.00 -5.33
C THR A 3 5.14 -7.28 -4.50
N PHE A 4 3.95 -7.64 -4.01
CA PHE A 4 3.71 -8.85 -3.23
C PHE A 4 2.56 -9.64 -3.84
N GLU A 5 2.61 -10.97 -3.74
CA GLU A 5 1.50 -11.84 -4.11
C GLU A 5 0.68 -12.19 -2.86
N TYR A 6 -0.65 -12.23 -3.00
CA TYR A 6 -1.57 -12.68 -1.95
C TYR A 6 -2.82 -13.32 -2.56
N GLY A 7 -2.89 -14.66 -2.52
CA GLY A 7 -3.95 -15.41 -3.19
C GLY A 7 -3.96 -15.14 -4.69
N SER A 8 -5.10 -14.74 -5.24
CA SER A 8 -5.26 -14.31 -6.65
C SER A 8 -4.92 -12.84 -6.89
N ASN A 9 -4.44 -12.11 -5.88
CA ASN A 9 -4.18 -10.68 -5.95
C ASN A 9 -2.67 -10.36 -5.99
N LEU A 10 -2.33 -9.29 -6.69
CA LEU A 10 -1.05 -8.59 -6.61
C LEU A 10 -1.22 -7.31 -5.79
N ILE A 11 -0.25 -7.03 -4.93
CA ILE A 11 -0.20 -5.82 -4.11
C ILE A 11 1.04 -5.03 -4.50
N HIS A 12 0.87 -3.87 -5.11
CA HIS A 12 1.95 -2.94 -5.43
C HIS A 12 2.01 -1.85 -4.38
N VAL A 13 3.10 -1.81 -3.62
CA VAL A 13 3.33 -0.79 -2.60
C VAL A 13 4.35 0.22 -3.12
N HIS A 14 3.92 1.46 -3.21
CA HIS A 14 4.72 2.59 -3.62
C HIS A 14 5.01 3.47 -2.41
N ALA A 15 6.29 3.78 -2.19
CA ALA A 15 6.72 4.78 -1.23
C ALA A 15 7.30 5.96 -2.02
N TYR A 16 6.80 7.17 -1.75
CA TYR A 16 7.19 8.40 -2.42
C TYR A 16 7.67 9.40 -1.38
N LYS A 17 8.57 10.31 -1.77
CA LYS A 17 8.96 11.42 -0.92
C LYS A 17 7.75 12.31 -0.65
N SER A 18 7.46 12.60 0.62
CA SER A 18 6.30 13.40 0.97
C SER A 18 6.46 14.85 0.49
N VAL A 19 5.38 15.40 -0.04
CA VAL A 19 5.30 16.80 -0.49
C VAL A 19 5.11 17.77 0.68
N LEU A 20 4.56 17.29 1.79
CA LEU A 20 4.34 18.07 3.01
C LEU A 20 5.63 18.12 3.85
N ASP A 21 6.31 16.99 3.94
CA ASP A 21 7.50 16.81 4.77
C ASP A 21 8.59 16.17 3.93
N GLY A 22 9.45 17.00 3.34
CA GLY A 22 10.51 16.58 2.41
C GLY A 22 11.60 15.66 2.97
N TRP A 23 11.41 15.08 4.16
CA TRP A 23 12.25 14.01 4.73
C TRP A 23 11.47 12.70 4.92
N ALA A 24 10.13 12.75 4.92
CA ALA A 24 9.26 11.60 5.14
C ALA A 24 8.87 10.90 3.84
N LEU A 25 8.39 9.67 3.96
CA LEU A 25 7.80 8.91 2.87
C LEU A 25 6.28 8.76 3.04
N ASP A 26 5.56 9.03 1.95
CA ASP A 26 4.15 8.73 1.74
C ASP A 26 3.98 7.37 1.08
N VAL A 27 2.89 6.65 1.37
CA VAL A 27 2.66 5.28 0.90
C VAL A 27 1.34 5.14 0.18
N VAL A 28 1.38 4.47 -0.97
CA VAL A 28 0.20 4.08 -1.74
C VAL A 28 0.27 2.59 -1.99
N ALA A 29 -0.82 1.87 -1.71
CA ALA A 29 -0.94 0.46 -2.02
C ALA A 29 -2.03 0.26 -3.09
N VAL A 30 -1.65 -0.41 -4.18
CA VAL A 30 -2.56 -0.77 -5.28
C VAL A 30 -2.75 -2.26 -5.28
N ILE A 31 -4.00 -2.71 -5.24
CA ILE A 31 -4.36 -4.13 -5.27
C ILE A 31 -4.95 -4.45 -6.64
N GLU A 32 -4.30 -5.34 -7.37
CA GLU A 32 -4.74 -5.84 -8.67
C GLU A 32 -5.22 -7.29 -8.52
N SER A 33 -6.46 -7.57 -8.93
CA SER A 33 -6.98 -8.93 -8.96
C SER A 33 -6.68 -9.57 -10.31
N ARG A 34 -5.90 -10.67 -10.33
CA ARG A 34 -5.59 -11.41 -11.57
C ARG A 34 -6.82 -12.12 -12.16
N GLY A 35 -7.93 -12.19 -11.42
CA GLY A 35 -9.16 -12.86 -11.83
C GLY A 35 -10.18 -12.00 -12.60
N GLY A 36 -9.81 -10.79 -13.05
CA GLY A 36 -10.72 -9.89 -13.77
C GLY A 36 -11.62 -9.03 -12.85
N GLY A 37 -11.30 -8.97 -11.56
CA GLY A 37 -11.96 -8.07 -10.61
C GLY A 37 -11.42 -6.63 -10.67
N PRO A 38 -12.09 -5.66 -10.03
CA PRO A 38 -11.67 -4.26 -10.04
C PRO A 38 -10.29 -4.06 -9.40
N THR A 39 -9.43 -3.27 -10.04
CA THR A 39 -8.20 -2.75 -9.42
C THR A 39 -8.59 -1.74 -8.34
N VAL A 40 -8.29 -2.05 -7.08
CA VAL A 40 -8.51 -1.12 -5.98
C VAL A 40 -7.20 -0.40 -5.71
N ALA A 41 -7.06 0.81 -6.22
CA ALA A 41 -5.98 1.72 -5.87
C ALA A 41 -6.39 2.51 -4.61
N ARG A 42 -5.68 2.33 -3.49
CA ARG A 42 -5.92 3.13 -2.29
C ARG A 42 -4.63 3.83 -1.85
N SER A 43 -4.69 5.16 -1.85
CA SER A 43 -3.69 5.98 -1.18
C SER A 43 -3.86 5.82 0.33
N VAL A 44 -2.81 5.42 1.05
CA VAL A 44 -2.87 5.38 2.51
C VAL A 44 -1.50 5.74 3.07
N THR A 45 -1.18 7.03 3.03
CA THR A 45 -0.59 7.64 4.22
C THR A 45 -1.76 8.18 5.04
N PRO A 46 -2.12 7.60 6.20
CA PRO A 46 -2.99 8.31 7.13
C PRO A 46 -2.29 9.64 7.45
N GLY A 47 -3.00 10.78 7.43
CA GLY A 47 -2.38 12.12 7.44
C GLY A 47 -1.35 12.39 8.54
N ASP A 48 -1.31 11.56 9.59
CA ASP A 48 -0.36 11.66 10.70
C ASP A 48 0.78 10.62 10.67
N GLN A 49 0.73 9.59 9.82
CA GLN A 49 1.73 8.53 9.79
C GLN A 49 2.81 8.79 8.73
N ARG A 50 4.01 9.15 9.17
CA ARG A 50 5.15 9.41 8.28
C ARG A 50 6.23 8.36 8.50
N PHE A 51 6.81 7.85 7.42
CA PHE A 51 7.85 6.82 7.50
C PHE A 51 9.22 7.43 7.23
N ALA A 52 10.18 7.16 8.12
CA ALA A 52 11.57 7.59 7.98
C ALA A 52 12.40 6.63 7.10
N SER A 53 11.92 5.42 6.86
CA SER A 53 12.60 4.41 6.05
C SER A 53 11.70 3.85 4.95
N PHE A 54 12.32 3.50 3.83
CA PHE A 54 11.63 2.85 2.72
C PHE A 54 11.06 1.49 3.14
N ASP A 55 11.77 0.72 3.94
CA ASP A 55 11.32 -0.60 4.38
C ASP A 55 10.09 -0.52 5.29
N ASP A 56 10.05 0.43 6.23
CA ASP A 56 8.89 0.65 7.10
C ASP A 56 7.67 1.10 6.29
N ALA A 57 7.90 2.01 5.34
CA ALA A 57 6.87 2.49 4.42
C ALA A 57 6.26 1.34 3.61
N ILE A 58 7.11 0.46 3.07
CA ILE A 58 6.68 -0.72 2.32
C ILE A 58 5.94 -1.73 3.21
N ALA A 59 6.45 -2.00 4.42
CA ALA A 59 5.83 -2.93 5.36
C ALA A 59 4.44 -2.44 5.79
N ALA A 60 4.31 -1.16 6.09
CA ALA A 60 3.02 -0.54 6.42
C ALA A 60 2.03 -0.62 5.26
N GLY A 61 2.46 -0.23 4.05
CA GLY A 61 1.62 -0.31 2.85
C GLY A 61 1.12 -1.72 2.55
N LYS A 62 1.98 -2.73 2.74
CA LYS A 62 1.59 -4.14 2.60
C LYS A 62 0.54 -4.52 3.64
N ARG A 63 0.76 -4.20 4.92
CA ARG A 63 -0.20 -4.52 5.99
C ARG A 63 -1.58 -3.91 5.74
N MET A 64 -1.64 -2.63 5.36
CA MET A 64 -2.91 -1.95 5.08
C MET A 64 -3.64 -2.56 3.89
N ALA A 65 -2.92 -3.00 2.85
CA ALA A 65 -3.52 -3.69 1.72
C ALA A 65 -4.12 -5.05 2.13
N LEU A 66 -3.43 -5.81 2.97
CA LEU A 66 -3.93 -7.09 3.48
C LEU A 66 -5.19 -6.92 4.33
N GLU A 67 -5.18 -5.99 5.28
CA GLU A 67 -6.36 -5.67 6.11
C GLU A 67 -7.57 -5.27 5.25
N PHE A 68 -7.34 -4.58 4.12
CA PHE A 68 -8.40 -4.23 3.19
C PHE A 68 -8.96 -5.44 2.45
N ILE A 69 -8.10 -6.33 1.92
CA ILE A 69 -8.51 -7.55 1.24
C ILE A 69 -9.33 -8.43 2.19
N GLU A 70 -8.87 -8.60 3.43
CA GLU A 70 -9.53 -9.42 4.45
C GLU A 70 -10.91 -8.85 4.82
N ARG A 71 -11.04 -7.52 4.96
CA ARG A 71 -12.34 -6.87 5.23
C ARG A 71 -13.32 -6.95 4.06
N ALA A 72 -12.84 -7.02 2.82
CA ALA A 72 -13.71 -7.13 1.65
C ALA A 72 -14.21 -8.57 1.41
N ALA A 73 -13.57 -9.57 2.03
CA ALA A 73 -13.89 -10.98 1.88
C ALA A 73 -14.85 -11.54 2.94
N GLY A 74 -15.09 -10.80 4.04
CA GLY A 74 -16.02 -11.15 5.12
C GLY A 74 -17.27 -10.30 5.08
#